data_AF-A0A482UUX8-F1
#
_entry.id   AF-A0A482UUX8-F1
#
_cell.length_a   1.000
_cell.length_b   1.000
_cell.length_c   1.000
_cell.angle_alpha   90.00
_cell.angle_beta   90.00
_cell.angle_gamma   90.00
#
_symmetry.space_group_name_H-M   'P 1'
#
loop_
_entity.id
_entity.type
_entity.pdbx_description
1 polymer ?
#
loop_
_entity_poly.entity_id
_entity_poly.type
_entity_poly.pdbx_seq_one_letter_code
_entity_poly.pdbx_strand_id
1 'polypeptide(L)'
;MSVTTSTYPGHSADKGVSYYGHNGHRYLANTNAAFGAPFKKGDVVGTLLTMEHKIVTYCLNGKRVGTAIGVDQLTEVLYYPCVSLHTLGHAVVSLEAPVATTRSNSSGPTPCVIGRL
;
A
#
# COMPACT_ATOMS: atom_id res chain seq x y z
N MET A 1 -17.69 -11.52 -12.95
CA MET A 1 -16.41 -11.21 -12.29
C MET A 1 -16.01 -12.42 -11.48
N SER A 2 -14.81 -12.97 -11.66
CA SER A 2 -14.32 -14.07 -10.83
C SER A 2 -13.97 -13.52 -9.46
N VAL A 3 -14.61 -14.02 -8.40
CA VAL A 3 -14.30 -13.62 -7.02
C VAL A 3 -13.05 -14.39 -6.63
N THR A 4 -11.97 -13.66 -6.33
CA THR A 4 -10.74 -14.26 -5.82
C THR A 4 -11.05 -14.92 -4.47
N THR A 5 -10.73 -16.21 -4.31
CA THR A 5 -10.96 -16.98 -3.08
C THR A 5 -9.86 -16.75 -2.04
N SER A 6 -9.18 -15.61 -2.12
CA SER A 6 -8.04 -15.31 -1.27
C SER A 6 -8.48 -15.03 0.17
N THR A 7 -7.83 -15.68 1.12
CA THR A 7 -8.05 -15.44 2.56
C THR A 7 -7.55 -14.07 3.01
N TYR A 8 -6.64 -13.42 2.27
CA TYR A 8 -6.16 -12.06 2.55
C TYR A 8 -5.45 -11.43 1.33
N PRO A 9 -5.42 -10.09 1.20
CA PRO A 9 -4.83 -9.42 0.03
C PRO A 9 -3.37 -9.84 -0.23
N GLY A 10 -3.07 -10.23 -1.47
CA GLY A 10 -1.75 -10.75 -1.88
C GLY A 10 -1.58 -12.27 -1.75
N HIS A 11 -2.54 -12.99 -1.14
CA HIS A 11 -2.56 -14.46 -1.02
C HIS A 11 -3.38 -15.10 -2.13
N SER A 12 -3.03 -14.75 -3.35
CA SER A 12 -3.63 -15.26 -4.56
C SER A 12 -2.61 -15.03 -5.69
N ALA A 13 -2.74 -15.77 -6.79
CA ALA A 13 -1.86 -15.60 -7.95
C ALA A 13 -2.16 -14.29 -8.73
N ASP A 14 -3.27 -13.62 -8.42
CA ASP A 14 -3.59 -12.31 -8.97
C ASP A 14 -2.60 -11.21 -8.54
N LYS A 15 -2.58 -10.11 -9.30
CA LYS A 15 -1.60 -9.02 -9.15
C LYS A 15 -1.97 -8.02 -8.04
N GLY A 16 -2.62 -8.50 -6.97
CA GLY A 16 -2.85 -7.70 -5.76
C GLY A 16 -1.61 -7.69 -4.86
N VAL A 17 -1.39 -6.58 -4.16
CA VAL A 17 -0.28 -6.44 -3.18
C VAL A 17 -0.79 -5.89 -1.87
N SER A 18 -0.21 -6.36 -0.77
CA SER A 18 -0.48 -5.82 0.57
C SER A 18 0.80 -5.60 1.36
N TYR A 19 0.72 -4.71 2.34
CA TYR A 19 1.77 -4.46 3.31
C TYR A 19 1.27 -4.90 4.69
N TYR A 20 1.85 -5.97 5.21
CA TYR A 20 1.39 -6.65 6.40
C TYR A 20 2.02 -6.07 7.67
N GLY A 21 1.19 -5.47 8.50
CA GLY A 21 1.64 -4.75 9.69
C GLY A 21 2.25 -5.60 10.80
N HIS A 22 1.94 -6.89 10.89
CA HIS A 22 2.41 -7.71 12.02
C HIS A 22 3.93 -7.92 12.01
N ASN A 23 4.52 -8.12 10.83
CA ASN A 23 5.95 -8.37 10.66
C ASN A 23 6.62 -7.41 9.65
N GLY A 24 5.86 -6.51 9.02
CA GLY A 24 6.39 -5.58 8.03
C GLY A 24 6.70 -6.21 6.67
N HIS A 25 6.11 -7.37 6.35
CA HIS A 25 6.32 -8.02 5.06
C HIS A 25 5.38 -7.47 3.99
N ARG A 26 5.81 -7.53 2.73
CA ARG A 26 4.95 -7.37 1.56
C ARG A 26 4.44 -8.75 1.12
N TYR A 27 3.15 -8.85 0.80
CA TYR A 27 2.55 -10.04 0.19
C TYR A 27 2.08 -9.74 -1.23
N LEU A 28 2.43 -10.62 -2.17
CA LEU A 28 2.15 -10.49 -3.60
C LEU A 28 2.23 -11.87 -4.25
N ALA A 29 1.26 -12.21 -5.11
CA ALA A 29 1.29 -13.43 -5.92
C ALA A 29 1.53 -14.71 -5.10
N ASN A 30 0.88 -14.83 -3.92
CA ASN A 30 1.05 -15.95 -2.99
C ASN A 30 2.47 -16.11 -2.42
N THR A 31 3.27 -15.05 -2.43
CA THR A 31 4.61 -14.99 -1.82
C THR A 31 4.71 -13.83 -0.86
N ASN A 32 5.73 -13.82 -0.01
CA ASN A 32 6.03 -12.68 0.84
C ASN A 32 7.55 -12.45 1.00
N ALA A 33 7.90 -11.21 1.33
CA ALA A 33 9.28 -10.82 1.59
C ALA A 33 9.32 -9.69 2.62
N ALA A 34 10.43 -9.61 3.37
CA ALA A 34 10.72 -8.45 4.22
C ALA A 34 10.71 -7.17 3.37
N PHE A 35 10.05 -6.13 3.87
CA PHE A 35 9.80 -4.92 3.07
C PHE A 35 9.90 -3.63 3.89
N GLY A 36 9.34 -3.61 5.10
CA GLY A 36 9.45 -2.50 6.01
C GLY A 36 9.41 -2.96 7.46
N ALA A 37 9.24 -2.00 8.38
CA ALA A 37 9.10 -2.30 9.79
C ALA A 37 7.69 -2.85 10.10
N PRO A 38 7.54 -3.64 11.18
CA PRO A 38 6.24 -3.92 11.80
C PRO A 38 5.54 -2.62 12.24
N PHE A 39 4.21 -2.63 12.23
CA PHE A 39 3.40 -1.48 12.65
C PHE A 39 3.24 -1.43 14.16
N LYS A 40 3.01 -0.22 14.65
CA LYS A 40 2.58 0.05 16.03
C LYS A 40 1.26 0.82 16.04
N LYS A 41 0.60 0.81 17.21
CA LYS A 41 -0.62 1.58 17.43
C LYS A 41 -0.38 3.06 17.10
N GLY A 42 -1.28 3.63 16.31
CA GLY A 42 -1.23 5.03 15.88
C GLY A 42 -0.44 5.27 14.60
N ASP A 43 0.16 4.24 14.01
CA ASP A 43 0.81 4.39 12.70
C ASP A 43 -0.20 4.72 11.60
N VAL A 44 0.21 5.60 10.69
CA VAL A 44 -0.53 5.98 9.50
C VAL A 44 0.12 5.35 8.28
N VAL A 45 -0.62 4.51 7.57
CA VAL A 45 -0.17 3.86 6.34
C VAL A 45 -0.75 4.57 5.14
N GLY A 46 0.12 4.98 4.22
CA GLY A 46 -0.25 5.54 2.92
C GLY A 46 0.04 4.55 1.80
N THR A 47 -0.81 4.54 0.78
CA THR A 47 -0.64 3.76 -0.45
C THR A 47 -0.72 4.69 -1.64
N LEU A 48 0.22 4.57 -2.57
CA LEU A 48 0.22 5.29 -3.82
C LEU A 48 0.17 4.28 -4.97
N LEU A 49 -0.81 4.47 -5.85
CA LEU A 49 -0.94 3.73 -7.10
C LEU A 49 -0.70 4.71 -8.26
N THR A 50 0.26 4.40 -9.11
CA THR A 50 0.52 5.15 -10.34
C THR A 50 0.31 4.23 -11.52
N MET A 51 -0.80 4.41 -12.25
CA MET A 51 -1.14 3.56 -13.40
C MET A 51 -0.30 3.86 -14.64
N GLU A 52 0.24 5.08 -14.79
CA GLU A 52 1.17 5.44 -15.87
C GLU A 52 2.41 4.54 -15.88
N HIS A 53 3.00 4.31 -14.70
CA HIS A 53 4.19 3.48 -14.54
C HIS A 53 3.88 2.08 -13.99
N LYS A 54 2.59 1.81 -13.69
CA LYS A 54 2.09 0.54 -13.13
C LYS A 54 2.80 0.17 -11.81
N ILE A 55 2.99 1.16 -10.93
CA ILE A 55 3.73 1.05 -9.65
C ILE A 55 2.78 1.14 -8.46
N VAL A 56 3.04 0.33 -7.42
CA VAL A 56 2.47 0.53 -6.07
C VAL A 56 3.57 0.85 -5.08
N THR A 57 3.42 1.95 -4.33
CA THR A 57 4.34 2.36 -3.24
C THR A 57 3.59 2.46 -1.92
N TYR A 58 4.20 1.96 -0.84
CA TYR A 58 3.71 2.17 0.53
C TYR A 58 4.56 3.19 1.28
N CYS A 59 3.90 3.89 2.20
CA CYS A 59 4.51 4.85 3.11
C CYS A 59 4.00 4.61 4.53
N LEU A 60 4.88 4.80 5.51
CA LEU A 60 4.58 4.65 6.93
C LEU A 60 4.92 5.95 7.64
N ASN A 61 3.94 6.56 8.29
CA ASN A 61 4.06 7.85 8.98
C ASN A 61 4.64 8.94 8.07
N GLY A 62 4.14 9.02 6.83
CA GLY A 62 4.57 10.00 5.81
C GLY A 62 5.91 9.69 5.12
N LYS A 63 6.66 8.69 5.60
CA LYS A 63 7.94 8.27 4.99
C LYS A 63 7.72 7.12 4.02
N ARG A 64 8.31 7.21 2.83
CA ARG A 64 8.34 6.11 1.84
C ARG A 64 9.00 4.87 2.46
N VAL A 65 8.29 3.75 2.41
CA VAL A 65 8.84 2.42 2.78
C VAL A 65 9.55 1.82 1.58
N GLY A 66 8.85 1.75 0.44
CA GLY A 66 9.43 1.23 -0.80
C GLY A 66 8.39 0.98 -1.89
N THR A 67 8.86 0.48 -3.02
CA THR A 67 8.04 0.06 -4.15
C THR A 67 7.61 -1.39 -3.98
N ALA A 68 6.33 -1.62 -3.76
CA ALA A 68 5.77 -2.94 -3.51
C ALA A 68 5.36 -3.68 -4.79
N ILE A 69 5.03 -2.98 -5.86
CA ILE A 69 4.94 -3.56 -7.20
C ILE A 69 5.80 -2.68 -8.12
N GLY A 70 6.74 -3.32 -8.82
CA GLY A 70 7.68 -2.65 -9.74
C GLY A 70 7.02 -2.22 -11.05
N VAL A 71 7.79 -1.49 -11.86
CA VAL A 71 7.34 -0.95 -13.16
C VAL A 71 6.73 -2.05 -14.04
N ASP A 72 5.61 -1.73 -14.70
CA ASP A 72 4.91 -2.59 -15.67
C ASP A 72 4.43 -3.95 -15.16
N GLN A 73 4.29 -4.14 -13.84
CA GLN A 73 3.81 -5.40 -13.27
C GLN A 73 2.29 -5.44 -13.00
N LEU A 74 1.60 -4.30 -13.07
CA LEU A 74 0.14 -4.24 -13.02
C LEU A 74 -0.46 -4.44 -14.42
N THR A 75 -1.64 -5.04 -14.48
CA THR A 75 -2.42 -5.18 -15.71
C THR A 75 -3.39 -4.02 -15.86
N GLU A 76 -3.94 -3.81 -17.06
CA GLU A 76 -4.93 -2.75 -17.32
C GLU A 76 -6.34 -3.17 -16.89
N VAL A 77 -6.48 -3.38 -15.58
CA VAL A 77 -7.72 -3.70 -14.91
C VAL A 77 -7.99 -2.69 -13.80
N LEU A 78 -9.22 -2.68 -13.29
CA LEU A 78 -9.57 -1.86 -12.14
C LEU A 78 -8.95 -2.44 -10.87
N TYR A 79 -8.27 -1.57 -10.12
CA TYR A 79 -7.76 -1.86 -8.78
C TYR A 79 -8.54 -1.08 -7.74
N TYR A 80 -8.77 -1.70 -6.59
CA TYR A 80 -9.44 -1.08 -5.45
C TYR A 80 -8.54 -1.17 -4.22
N PRO A 81 -8.52 -0.15 -3.35
CA PRO A 81 -7.89 -0.28 -2.05
C PRO A 81 -8.60 -1.38 -1.25
N CYS A 82 -7.82 -2.19 -0.55
CA CYS A 82 -8.34 -3.26 0.30
C CYS A 82 -7.59 -3.27 1.63
N VAL A 83 -8.31 -3.59 2.70
CA VAL A 83 -7.74 -3.77 4.04
C VAL A 83 -8.26 -5.07 4.63
N SER A 84 -7.37 -5.85 5.21
CA SER A 84 -7.72 -7.03 6.01
C SER A 84 -7.21 -6.87 7.44
N LEU A 85 -7.86 -7.57 8.37
CA LEU A 85 -7.48 -7.62 9.78
C LEU A 85 -6.97 -9.03 10.11
N HIS A 86 -5.95 -9.13 10.95
CA HIS A 86 -5.32 -10.40 11.30
C HIS A 86 -5.84 -11.01 12.60
N THR A 87 -6.18 -10.18 13.59
CA THR A 87 -6.55 -10.63 14.94
C THR A 87 -7.76 -9.85 15.44
N LEU A 88 -8.59 -10.51 16.26
CA LEU A 88 -9.73 -9.87 16.90
C LEU A 88 -9.31 -8.62 17.68
N GLY A 89 -10.13 -7.57 17.60
CA GLY A 89 -9.86 -6.28 18.25
C GLY A 89 -8.98 -5.33 17.44
N HIS A 90 -8.40 -5.75 16.30
CA HIS A 90 -7.78 -4.81 15.38
C HIS A 90 -8.83 -3.88 14.76
N ALA A 91 -8.46 -2.62 14.56
CA ALA A 91 -9.29 -1.63 13.91
C ALA A 91 -8.43 -0.76 12.99
N VAL A 92 -9.05 -0.31 11.91
CA VAL A 92 -8.48 0.66 10.98
C VAL A 92 -9.51 1.76 10.75
N VAL A 93 -9.03 2.97 10.52
CA VAL A 93 -9.88 4.09 10.13
C VAL A 93 -9.34 4.63 8.82
N SER A 94 -10.20 4.72 7.82
CA SER A 94 -9.85 5.38 6.57
C SER A 94 -9.70 6.87 6.83
N LEU A 95 -8.54 7.41 6.47
CA LEU A 95 -8.31 8.85 6.48
C LEU A 95 -8.62 9.40 5.09
N GLU A 96 -9.23 10.58 5.04
CA GLU A 96 -9.28 11.31 3.78
C GLU A 96 -7.85 11.73 3.41
N ALA A 97 -7.49 11.52 2.15
CA ALA A 97 -6.24 12.04 1.62
C ALA A 97 -6.26 13.57 1.79
N PRO A 98 -5.26 14.17 2.47
CA PRO A 98 -5.13 15.61 2.49
C PRO A 98 -5.02 16.09 1.04
N VAL A 99 -5.81 17.09 0.64
CA VAL A 99 -5.62 17.72 -0.67
C VAL A 99 -4.16 18.13 -0.75
N ALA A 100 -3.44 17.56 -1.73
CA ALA A 100 -2.03 17.83 -1.95
C ALA A 100 -1.85 19.35 -2.09
N THR A 101 -1.39 19.98 -1.03
CA THR A 101 -1.07 21.41 -1.05
C THR A 101 0.34 21.46 -1.63
N THR A 102 0.48 21.95 -2.85
CA THR A 102 1.75 22.11 -3.54
C THR A 102 2.65 23.02 -2.70
N ARG A 103 3.46 22.46 -1.79
CA ARG A 103 4.53 23.20 -1.14
C ARG A 103 5.68 23.28 -2.14
N SER A 104 5.76 24.40 -2.82
CA SER A 104 6.94 24.80 -3.58
C SER A 104 8.16 24.84 -2.65
N ASN A 105 9.21 24.11 -3.04
CA ASN A 105 10.59 24.25 -2.60
C ASN A 105 10.92 23.97 -1.12
N SER A 106 11.34 22.73 -0.85
CA SER A 106 12.42 22.47 0.11
C SER A 106 13.17 21.20 -0.29
N SER A 107 14.50 21.28 -0.38
CA SER A 107 15.44 20.23 -0.82
C SER A 107 15.58 19.03 0.14
N GLY A 108 14.50 18.64 0.81
CA GLY A 108 14.41 17.43 1.63
C GLY A 108 13.83 16.25 0.84
N PRO A 109 13.96 15.01 1.35
CA PRO A 109 13.35 13.85 0.70
C PRO A 109 11.85 14.09 0.55
N THR A 110 11.34 13.95 -0.68
CA THR A 110 9.94 14.22 -1.02
C THR A 110 9.03 13.39 -0.10
N PRO A 111 8.23 14.01 0.78
CA PRO A 111 7.28 13.26 1.59
C PRO A 111 6.32 12.54 0.65
N CYS A 112 5.87 11.34 1.02
CA CYS A 112 4.76 10.71 0.31
C CYS A 112 3.52 11.56 0.54
N VAL A 113 3.19 12.45 -0.40
CA VAL A 113 1.93 13.18 -0.37
C VAL A 113 0.87 12.25 -0.94
N ILE A 114 -0.13 11.90 -0.13
CA ILE A 114 -1.27 11.09 -0.55
C ILE A 114 -2.11 11.97 -1.48
N GLY A 115 -1.92 11.85 -2.79
CA GLY A 115 -2.70 12.56 -3.80
C GLY A 115 -4.04 11.86 -4.07
N ARG A 116 -5.07 12.64 -4.43
CA ARG A 116 -6.33 12.09 -4.96
C ARG A 116 -6.08 11.44 -6.34
N LEU A 117 -6.74 10.30 -6.57
CA LEU A 117 -6.91 9.69 -7.89
C LEU A 117 -7.81 10.56 -8.78
#